data_AF-A0A501PII8-F1
#
_entry.id   AF-A0A501PII8-F1
#
_cell.length_a   1.000
_cell.length_b   1.000
_cell.length_c   1.000
_cell.angle_alpha   90.00
_cell.angle_beta   90.00
_cell.angle_gamma   90.00
#
_symmetry.space_group_name_H-M   'P 1'
#
loop_
_entity.id
_entity.type
_entity.pdbx_description
1 polymer ?
#
loop_
_entity_poly.entity_id
_entity_poly.type
_entity_poly.pdbx_seq_one_letter_code
_entity_poly.pdbx_strand_id
1 'polypeptide(L)'
;MSTFLHKLAEGLRAREKFLEDHSEHPVFDTEEGGKFKAEYEDLMAELKKFSGKVEKLAGEGKDYDEHFEREIEDEHKHLSVKIDAWAESLKK
;
A
#
# COMPACT_ATOMS: atom_id res chain seq x y z
N MET A 1 -8.98 3.16 -19.88
CA MET A 1 -8.40 3.19 -18.51
C MET A 1 -7.79 4.58 -18.34
N SER A 2 -8.23 5.37 -17.35
CA SER A 2 -7.64 6.70 -17.15
C SER A 2 -6.15 6.54 -16.81
N THR A 3 -5.31 7.42 -17.36
CA THR A 3 -3.85 7.41 -17.09
C THR A 3 -3.56 7.54 -15.58
N PHE A 4 -4.46 8.18 -14.83
CA PHE A 4 -4.44 8.28 -13.39
C PHE A 4 -4.48 6.92 -12.69
N LEU A 5 -5.51 6.10 -12.93
CA LEU A 5 -5.67 4.81 -12.25
C LEU A 5 -4.55 3.82 -12.61
N HIS A 6 -4.03 3.89 -13.83
CA HIS A 6 -2.89 3.05 -14.23
C HIS A 6 -1.62 3.40 -13.42
N LYS A 7 -1.27 4.69 -13.34
CA LYS A 7 -0.14 5.15 -12.51
C LYS A 7 -0.32 4.82 -11.03
N LEU A 8 -1.55 4.94 -10.53
CA LEU A 8 -1.88 4.60 -9.16
C LEU A 8 -1.67 3.10 -8.88
N ALA A 9 -2.13 2.23 -9.78
CA ALA A 9 -1.93 0.79 -9.66
C ALA A 9 -0.43 0.42 -9.67
N GLU A 10 0.37 1.06 -10.52
CA GLU A 10 1.83 0.89 -10.51
C GLU A 10 2.46 1.32 -9.18
N GLY A 11 2.02 2.46 -8.63
CA GLY A 11 2.46 2.94 -7.31
C GLY A 11 2.14 1.95 -6.19
N LEU A 12 0.92 1.39 -6.20
CA LEU A 12 0.51 0.37 -5.22
C LEU A 12 1.32 -0.91 -5.35
N ARG A 13 1.59 -1.36 -6.57
CA ARG A 13 2.44 -2.53 -6.81
C ARG A 13 3.88 -2.31 -6.33
N ALA A 14 4.42 -1.10 -6.49
CA ALA A 14 5.73 -0.76 -5.96
C ALA A 14 5.76 -0.82 -4.42
N ARG A 15 4.68 -0.35 -3.77
CA ARG A 15 4.53 -0.43 -2.31
C ARG A 15 4.32 -1.86 -1.80
N GLU A 16 3.57 -2.69 -2.53
CA GLU A 16 3.43 -4.13 -2.24
C GLU A 16 4.80 -4.81 -2.24
N LYS A 17 5.56 -4.63 -3.33
CA LYS A 17 6.90 -5.18 -3.45
C LYS A 17 7.83 -4.70 -2.34
N PHE A 18 7.76 -3.41 -2.00
CA PHE A 18 8.56 -2.86 -0.90
C PHE A 18 8.28 -3.56 0.44
N LEU A 19 7.01 -3.82 0.76
CA LEU A 19 6.64 -4.58 1.95
C LEU A 19 7.13 -6.04 1.86
N GLU A 20 6.96 -6.70 0.70
CA GLU A 20 7.45 -8.07 0.47
C GLU A 20 8.97 -8.17 0.69
N ASP A 21 9.74 -7.21 0.18
CA ASP A 21 11.19 -7.15 0.37
C ASP A 21 11.56 -7.00 1.87
N HIS A 22 10.71 -6.37 2.69
CA HIS A 22 10.91 -6.23 4.14
C HIS A 22 10.34 -7.41 4.94
N SER A 23 9.63 -8.34 4.30
CA SER A 23 9.08 -9.53 4.98
C SER A 23 10.16 -10.54 5.37
N GLU A 24 11.35 -10.43 4.78
CA GLU A 24 12.53 -11.23 5.11
C GLU A 24 13.39 -10.58 6.22
N HIS A 25 12.90 -9.51 6.85
CA HIS A 25 13.70 -8.80 7.86
C HIS A 25 13.93 -9.68 9.10
N PRO A 26 15.18 -9.82 9.60
CA PRO A 26 15.50 -10.70 10.74
C PRO A 26 14.73 -10.40 12.03
N VAL A 27 14.17 -9.19 12.16
CA VAL A 27 13.36 -8.82 13.33
C VAL A 27 12.13 -9.71 13.48
N PHE A 28 11.61 -10.30 12.39
CA PHE A 28 10.45 -11.20 12.43
C PHE A 28 10.76 -12.55 13.10
N ASP A 29 12.02 -12.94 13.21
CA ASP A 29 12.44 -14.17 13.88
C ASP A 29 12.67 -13.99 15.39
N THR A 30 12.48 -12.77 15.92
CA THR A 30 12.66 -12.44 17.33
C THR A 30 11.34 -12.46 18.11
N GLU A 31 11.38 -12.59 19.44
CA GLU A 31 10.17 -12.50 20.30
C GLU A 31 9.43 -11.16 20.16
N GLU A 32 10.15 -10.06 19.89
CA GLU A 32 9.57 -8.73 19.62
C GLU A 32 9.01 -8.62 18.19
N GLY A 33 9.41 -9.52 17.30
CA GLY A 33 8.99 -9.60 15.90
C GLY A 33 7.50 -9.85 15.70
N GLY A 34 6.82 -10.41 16.70
CA GLY A 34 5.38 -10.67 16.63
C GLY A 34 4.55 -9.40 16.37
N LYS A 35 4.94 -8.27 16.96
CA LYS A 35 4.26 -6.99 16.76
C LYS A 35 4.50 -6.43 15.36
N PHE A 36 5.76 -6.41 14.92
CA PHE A 36 6.12 -5.94 13.58
C PHE A 36 5.50 -6.79 12.47
N LYS A 37 5.39 -8.10 12.70
CA LYS A 37 4.73 -9.03 11.79
C LYS A 37 3.22 -8.77 11.71
N ALA A 38 2.55 -8.54 12.83
CA ALA A 38 1.13 -8.17 12.83
C ALA A 38 0.90 -6.85 12.07
N GLU A 39 1.72 -5.82 12.33
CA GLU A 39 1.66 -4.54 11.61
C GLU A 39 1.93 -4.72 10.11
N TYR A 40 2.88 -5.56 9.73
CA TYR A 40 3.14 -5.93 8.33
C TYR A 40 1.93 -6.59 7.66
N GLU A 41 1.32 -7.58 8.32
CA GLU A 41 0.15 -8.29 7.80
C GLU A 41 -1.04 -7.33 7.62
N ASP A 42 -1.25 -6.42 8.57
CA ASP A 42 -2.28 -5.37 8.51
C ASP A 42 -2.02 -4.39 7.35
N LEU A 43 -0.79 -3.90 7.19
CA LEU A 43 -0.41 -3.01 6.08
C LEU A 43 -0.59 -3.69 4.72
N MET A 44 -0.20 -4.96 4.63
CA MET A 44 -0.36 -5.76 3.41
C MET A 44 -1.84 -5.97 3.08
N ALA A 45 -2.68 -6.22 4.08
CA ALA A 45 -4.12 -6.35 3.90
C ALA A 45 -4.79 -5.04 3.47
N GLU A 46 -4.44 -3.91 4.12
CA GLU A 46 -4.89 -2.57 3.71
C GLU A 46 -4.50 -2.28 2.25
N LEU A 47 -3.25 -2.57 1.88
CA LEU A 47 -2.74 -2.34 0.55
C LEU A 47 -3.42 -3.20 -0.51
N LYS A 48 -3.62 -4.50 -0.27
CA LYS A 48 -4.35 -5.39 -1.19
C LYS A 48 -5.80 -4.97 -1.36
N LYS A 49 -6.47 -4.56 -0.27
CA LYS A 49 -7.84 -4.06 -0.34
C LYS A 49 -7.94 -2.80 -1.19
N PHE A 50 -7.00 -1.87 -1.02
CA PHE A 50 -6.98 -0.63 -1.80
C PHE A 50 -6.60 -0.90 -3.27
N SER A 51 -5.63 -1.77 -3.53
CA SER A 51 -5.29 -2.22 -4.89
C SER A 51 -6.50 -2.84 -5.60
N GLY A 52 -7.23 -3.74 -4.93
CA GLY A 52 -8.46 -4.33 -5.50
C GLY A 52 -9.56 -3.29 -5.78
N LYS A 53 -9.68 -2.24 -4.95
CA LYS A 53 -10.58 -1.09 -5.21
C LYS A 53 -10.16 -0.39 -6.50
N VAL A 54 -8.87 -0.07 -6.65
CA VAL A 54 -8.31 0.61 -7.84
C VAL A 54 -8.47 -0.23 -9.10
N GLU A 55 -8.18 -1.53 -9.05
CA GLU A 55 -8.37 -2.44 -10.19
C GLU A 55 -9.82 -2.51 -10.63
N LYS A 56 -10.75 -2.61 -9.68
CA LYS A 56 -12.18 -2.62 -9.98
C LYS A 56 -12.62 -1.32 -10.65
N LEU A 57 -12.22 -0.18 -10.09
CA LEU A 57 -12.49 1.14 -10.67
C LEU A 57 -11.93 1.25 -12.09
N ALA A 58 -10.70 0.78 -12.30
CA ALA A 58 -10.07 0.83 -13.60
C ALA A 58 -10.76 -0.08 -14.63
N GLY A 59 -11.33 -1.21 -14.19
CA GLY A 59 -12.16 -2.11 -15.00
C GLY A 59 -13.55 -1.55 -15.32
N GLU A 60 -14.13 -0.70 -14.47
CA GLU A 60 -15.40 -0.02 -14.74
C GLU A 60 -15.28 1.00 -15.89
N GLY A 61 -14.05 1.47 -16.19
CA GLY A 61 -13.78 2.30 -17.36
C GLY A 61 -14.50 3.66 -17.36
N LYS A 62 -14.93 4.13 -16.19
CA LYS A 62 -15.57 5.43 -16.01
C LYS A 62 -14.52 6.55 -15.98
N ASP A 63 -14.95 7.72 -16.41
CA ASP A 63 -14.21 8.95 -16.14
C ASP A 63 -14.51 9.38 -14.70
N TYR A 64 -13.45 9.68 -13.97
CA TYR A 64 -13.52 10.15 -12.58
C TYR A 64 -13.29 11.67 -12.57
N ASP A 65 -14.01 12.37 -11.71
CA ASP A 65 -13.78 13.80 -11.52
C ASP A 65 -12.53 14.08 -10.68
N GLU A 66 -12.06 15.31 -10.70
CA GLU A 66 -10.86 15.73 -9.94
C GLU A 66 -11.01 15.52 -8.43
N HIS A 67 -12.24 15.60 -7.92
CA HIS A 67 -12.50 15.39 -6.50
C HIS A 67 -12.24 13.94 -6.11
N PHE A 68 -12.75 13.00 -6.88
CA PHE A 68 -12.50 11.58 -6.71
C PHE A 68 -11.01 11.24 -6.89
N GLU A 69 -10.36 11.77 -7.93
CA GLU A 69 -8.92 11.54 -8.14
C GLU A 69 -8.10 12.00 -6.94
N ARG A 70 -8.42 13.17 -6.37
CA ARG A 70 -7.76 13.69 -5.16
C ARG A 70 -8.02 12.82 -3.93
N GLU A 71 -9.27 12.40 -3.69
CA GLU A 71 -9.58 11.53 -2.55
C GLU A 71 -8.80 10.21 -2.60
N ILE A 72 -8.73 9.60 -3.77
CA ILE A 72 -7.99 8.36 -4.00
C ILE A 72 -6.47 8.58 -3.86
N GLU A 73 -5.95 9.71 -4.33
CA GLU A 73 -4.54 10.05 -4.15
C GLU A 73 -4.19 10.29 -2.67
N ASP A 74 -5.08 10.93 -1.91
CA ASP A 74 -4.92 11.14 -0.48
C ASP A 74 -4.95 9.80 0.29
N GLU A 75 -5.86 8.88 -0.05
CA GLU A 75 -5.87 7.51 0.49
C GLU A 75 -4.52 6.80 0.22
N HIS A 76 -4.03 6.86 -1.02
CA HIS A 76 -2.75 6.27 -1.41
C HIS A 76 -1.55 6.88 -0.66
N LYS A 77 -1.54 8.21 -0.52
CA LYS A 77 -0.48 8.93 0.20
C LYS A 77 -0.49 8.57 1.67
N HIS A 78 -1.66 8.48 2.30
CA HIS A 78 -1.79 8.09 3.69
C HIS A 78 -1.24 6.67 3.93
N LEU A 79 -1.60 5.71 3.08
CA LEU A 79 -1.08 4.34 3.15
C LEU A 79 0.44 4.31 2.93
N SER A 80 0.94 5.05 1.95
CA SER A 80 2.38 5.19 1.70
C SER A 80 3.15 5.69 2.93
N VAL A 81 2.64 6.72 3.61
CA VAL A 81 3.25 7.26 4.83
C VAL A 81 3.25 6.25 5.96
N LYS A 82 2.18 5.46 6.13
CA LYS A 82 2.15 4.38 7.13
C LYS A 82 3.22 3.33 6.86
N ILE A 83 3.36 2.90 5.60
CA ILE A 83 4.35 1.91 5.17
C ILE A 83 5.77 2.43 5.42
N ASP A 84 6.04 3.68 5.04
CA ASP A 84 7.35 4.30 5.24
C ASP A 84 7.69 4.41 6.75
N ALA A 85 6.73 4.83 7.58
CA ALA A 85 6.92 4.93 9.03
C ALA A 85 7.17 3.56 9.68
N TRP A 86 6.45 2.52 9.24
CA TRP A 86 6.67 1.15 9.69
C TRP A 86 8.06 0.66 9.29
N ALA A 87 8.48 0.85 8.05
CA ALA A 87 9.82 0.43 7.60
C ALA A 87 10.95 1.18 8.32
N GLU A 88 10.77 2.46 8.64
CA GLU A 88 11.70 3.20 9.50
C GLU A 88 11.75 2.64 10.93
N SER A 89 10.64 2.14 11.45
CA SER A 89 10.60 1.53 12.79
C SER A 89 11.37 0.21 12.86
N LEU A 90 11.51 -0.53 11.75
CA LEU A 90 12.33 -1.75 11.69
C LEU A 90 13.85 -1.48 11.73
N LYS A 91 14.27 -0.25 11.42
CA LYS A 91 15.69 0.14 11.40
C LYS A 91 16.21 0.61 12.75
N LYS A 92 15.33 0.80 13.73
CA LYS A 92 15.67 1.24 15.09
C LYS A 92 15.93 0.05 16.00
#